data_AF-A0A2X3J0Y1-F1
#
_entry.id   AF-A0A2X3J0Y1-F1
#
_cell.length_a   1.000
_cell.length_b   1.000
_cell.length_c   1.000
_cell.angle_alpha   90.00
_cell.angle_beta   90.00
_cell.angle_gamma   90.00
#
_symmetry.space_group_name_H-M   'P 1'
#
loop_
_entity.id
_entity.type
_entity.pdbx_description
1 polymer ?
#
loop_
_entity_poly.entity_id
_entity_poly.type
_entity_poly.pdbx_seq_one_letter_code
_entity_poly.pdbx_strand_id
1 'polypeptide(L)' 'MLIGLCSSFSALAAGELRYGLEAEYPPFESRNSAGELEGFDVELGKAICQAASLKCTWVETSFDSLIPGLVAKKF' A
#
# COMPACT_ATOMS: atom_id res chain seq x y z
N MET A 1 34.43 -4.51 -32.11
CA MET A 1 33.93 -5.40 -31.05
C MET A 1 33.58 -4.51 -29.86
N LEU A 2 32.32 -4.55 -29.42
CA LEU A 2 31.58 -3.46 -28.77
C LEU A 2 32.18 -2.94 -27.45
N ILE A 3 32.18 -1.61 -27.31
CA ILE A 3 32.37 -0.88 -26.06
C ILE A 3 31.10 -1.08 -25.22
N GLY A 4 31.20 -1.90 -24.17
CA GLY A 4 30.11 -2.15 -23.22
C GLY A 4 29.93 -0.97 -22.27
N LEU A 5 28.96 -0.11 -22.58
CA LEU A 5 28.49 0.94 -21.69
C LEU A 5 27.60 0.29 -20.62
N CYS A 6 28.17 -0.08 -19.47
CA CYS A 6 27.41 -0.40 -18.27
C CYS A 6 26.77 0.88 -17.73
N SER A 7 25.58 1.21 -18.24
CA SER A 7 24.72 2.22 -17.63
C SER A 7 24.17 1.66 -16.31
N SER A 8 24.76 2.07 -15.19
CA SER A 8 24.18 1.86 -13.87
C SER A 8 22.90 2.70 -13.78
N PHE A 9 21.76 2.10 -14.11
CA PHE A 9 20.45 2.66 -13.78
C PHE A 9 20.29 2.55 -12.26
N SER A 10 20.62 3.61 -11.53
CA SER A 10 20.17 3.75 -10.14
C SER A 10 18.64 3.88 -10.19
N ALA A 11 17.93 2.76 -10.07
CA ALA A 11 16.51 2.78 -9.80
C ALA A 11 16.33 3.49 -8.45
N LEU A 12 15.84 4.73 -8.45
CA LEU A 12 15.33 5.36 -7.25
C LEU A 12 14.18 4.44 -6.78
N ALA A 13 14.39 3.66 -5.73
CA ALA A 13 13.33 2.84 -5.18
C ALA A 13 12.18 3.78 -4.79
N ALA A 14 11.02 3.61 -5.43
CA ALA A 14 9.81 4.32 -5.05
C ALA A 14 9.59 4.12 -3.54
N GLY A 15 9.26 5.20 -2.82
CA GLY A 15 8.90 5.09 -1.41
C GLY A 15 7.72 4.12 -1.23
N GLU A 16 7.67 3.45 -0.08
CA GLU A 16 6.57 2.55 0.27
C GLU A 16 5.61 3.25 1.23
N LEU A 17 4.32 3.23 0.89
CA LEU A 17 3.23 3.66 1.75
C LEU A 17 2.47 2.42 2.23
N ARG A 18 2.42 2.24 3.55
CA ARG A 18 1.69 1.16 4.19
C ARG A 18 0.40 1.71 4.75
N TYR A 19 -0.72 1.09 4.40
CA TYR A 19 -2.05 1.44 4.91
C TYR A 19 -2.44 0.46 6.01
N GLY A 20 -2.89 0.98 7.16
CA GLY A 20 -3.52 0.17 8.20
C GLY A 20 -5.04 0.20 8.05
N LEU A 21 -5.70 -0.95 8.07
CA LEU A 21 -7.16 -1.06 8.00
C LEU A 21 -7.74 -2.28 8.70
N GLU A 22 -9.07 -2.29 8.87
CA GLU A 22 -9.86 -3.48 9.23
C GLU A 22 -10.83 -3.82 8.09
N ALA A 23 -10.73 -5.02 7.51
CA ALA A 23 -11.51 -5.40 6.32
C ALA A 23 -12.94 -5.88 6.65
N GLU A 24 -13.61 -5.23 7.59
CA GLU A 24 -14.95 -5.60 8.10
C GLU A 24 -15.98 -4.46 8.01
N TYR A 25 -15.68 -3.40 7.25
CA TYR A 25 -16.50 -2.19 7.15
C TYR A 25 -16.93 -1.83 5.72
N PRO A 26 -17.80 -2.65 5.07
CA PRO A 26 -18.36 -2.30 3.78
C PRO A 26 -19.27 -1.05 3.87
N PRO A 27 -19.29 -0.18 2.84
CA PRO A 27 -18.65 -0.32 1.53
C PRO A 27 -17.24 0.29 1.44
N PHE A 28 -16.61 0.63 2.57
CA PHE A 28 -15.35 1.38 2.61
C PHE A 28 -14.14 0.45 2.52
N GLU A 29 -14.15 -0.61 3.32
CA GLU A 29 -13.06 -1.58 3.39
C GLU A 29 -13.62 -2.96 3.76
N SER A 30 -13.49 -3.92 2.85
CA SER A 30 -13.96 -5.30 3.02
C SER A 30 -13.13 -6.27 2.21
N ARG A 31 -13.43 -7.57 2.31
CA ARG A 31 -12.92 -8.60 1.40
C ARG A 31 -13.99 -9.05 0.41
N ASN A 32 -13.61 -9.18 -0.85
CA ASN A 32 -14.45 -9.79 -1.87
C ASN A 32 -14.46 -11.33 -1.73
N SER A 33 -15.22 -12.01 -2.58
CA SER A 33 -15.32 -13.48 -2.60
C SER A 33 -14.01 -14.19 -2.98
N ALA A 34 -13.07 -13.50 -3.62
CA ALA A 34 -11.72 -14.00 -3.91
C ALA A 34 -10.74 -13.77 -2.74
N GLY A 35 -11.19 -13.12 -1.65
CA GLY A 35 -10.38 -12.79 -0.49
C GLY A 35 -9.51 -11.54 -0.66
N GLU A 36 -9.73 -10.74 -1.71
CA GLU A 36 -8.98 -9.51 -1.96
C GLU A 36 -9.64 -8.31 -1.27
N LEU A 37 -8.83 -7.32 -0.88
CA LEU A 37 -9.33 -6.06 -0.32
C LEU A 37 -10.08 -5.25 -1.38
N GLU A 38 -11.26 -4.78 -1.02
CA GLU A 38 -12.12 -3.92 -1.84
C GLU A 38 -12.81 -2.85 -0.99
N GLY A 39 -13.43 -1.87 -1.67
CA GLY A 39 -14.18 -0.79 -1.04
C GLY A 39 -13.61 0.58 -1.38
N PHE A 40 -14.35 1.62 -0.99
CA PHE A 40 -14.01 3.01 -1.32
C PHE A 40 -12.61 3.43 -0.83
N ASP A 41 -12.25 3.12 0.43
CA ASP A 41 -10.97 3.53 1.00
C ASP A 41 -9.80 2.75 0.38
N VAL A 42 -10.04 1.49 0.00
CA VAL A 42 -9.06 0.66 -0.72
C VAL A 42 -8.76 1.24 -2.11
N GLU A 43 -9.79 1.63 -2.86
CA GLU A 43 -9.61 2.25 -4.18
C GLU A 43 -8.98 3.64 -4.09
N LEU A 44 -9.36 4.42 -3.08
CA LEU A 44 -8.73 5.72 -2.80
C LEU A 44 -7.23 5.56 -2.49
N GLY A 45 -6.86 4.60 -1.64
CA GLY A 45 -5.46 4.34 -1.30
C GLY A 45 -4.63 3.89 -2.51
N LYS A 46 -5.19 3.04 -3.37
CA LYS A 46 -4.58 2.66 -4.67
C LYS A 46 -4.33 3.88 -5.55
N ALA A 47 -5.34 4.75 -5.70
CA ALA A 47 -5.24 5.96 -6.51
C ALA A 47 -4.19 6.95 -5.97
N ILE A 48 -4.10 7.10 -4.64
CA ILE A 48 -3.07 7.94 -3.99
C ILE A 48 -1.67 7.44 -4.30
N CYS A 49 -1.38 6.15 -4.17
CA CYS A 49 -0.04 5.63 -4.49
C CYS A 49 0.27 5.76 -5.97
N GLN A 50 -0.70 5.53 -6.86
CA GLN A 50 -0.50 5.71 -8.29
C GLN A 50 -0.13 7.17 -8.62
N ALA A 51 -0.85 8.13 -8.06
CA ALA A 51 -0.57 9.56 -8.24
C ALA A 51 0.80 9.95 -7.67
N ALA A 52 1.18 9.37 -6.52
CA ALA A 52 2.45 9.65 -5.85
C ALA A 52 3.65 8.83 -6.37
N SER A 53 3.43 7.90 -7.31
CA SER A 53 4.44 6.93 -7.75
C SER A 53 5.10 6.17 -6.60
N LEU A 54 4.28 5.75 -5.61
CA LEU A 54 4.71 4.99 -4.44
C LEU A 54 4.29 3.52 -4.57
N LYS A 55 5.02 2.62 -3.91
CA LYS A 55 4.56 1.25 -3.68
C LYS A 55 3.52 1.26 -2.55
N CYS A 56 2.31 0.73 -2.77
CA CYS A 56 1.38 0.50 -1.66
C CYS A 56 1.57 -0.90 -1.06
N THR A 57 1.42 -1.01 0.25
CA THR A 57 1.09 -2.26 0.94
C THR A 57 -0.01 -2.06 1.97
N TRP A 58 -0.74 -3.13 2.27
CA TRP A 58 -1.88 -3.12 3.19
C TRP A 58 -1.55 -3.96 4.41
N VAL A 59 -1.84 -3.43 5.60
CA VAL A 59 -1.60 -4.06 6.90
C VAL A 59 -2.94 -4.15 7.61
N GLU A 60 -3.52 -5.35 7.61
CA GLU A 60 -4.77 -5.59 8.32
C GLU A 60 -4.55 -5.72 9.82
N THR A 61 -5.41 -5.05 10.58
CA THR A 61 -5.42 -5.08 12.04
C THR A 61 -6.84 -4.79 12.54
N SER A 62 -7.10 -4.97 13.84
CA SER A 62 -8.40 -4.61 14.40
C SER A 62 -8.55 -3.10 14.48
N PHE A 63 -9.79 -2.59 14.43
CA PHE A 63 -10.06 -1.15 14.54
C PHE A 63 -9.44 -0.52 15.80
N ASP A 64 -9.57 -1.18 16.95
CA ASP A 64 -8.98 -0.75 18.23
C ASP A 64 -7.45 -0.63 18.18
N SER A 65 -6.79 -1.36 17.28
CA SER A 65 -5.34 -1.39 17.13
C SER A 65 -4.80 -0.33 16.16
N LEU A 66 -5.66 0.39 15.44
CA LEU A 66 -5.21 1.35 14.42
C LEU A 66 -4.40 2.50 15.03
N ILE A 67 -4.90 3.17 16.07
CA ILE A 67 -4.19 4.28 16.70
C ILE A 67 -2.87 3.82 17.36
N PRO A 68 -2.85 2.76 18.20
CA PRO A 68 -1.59 2.21 18.72
C PRO A 68 -0.62 1.76 17.62
N GLY A 69 -1.14 1.16 16.54
CA GLY A 69 -0.36 0.70 15.39
C GLY A 69 0.31 1.83 14.63
N LEU A 70 -0.40 2.95 14.44
CA LEU A 70 0.13 4.16 13.81
C LEU A 70 1.23 4.79 14.67
N VAL A 71 1.01 4.93 15.99
CA VAL A 71 2.02 5.47 16.93
C VAL A 71 3.28 4.60 16.93
N ALA A 72 3.11 3.27 16.84
CA ALA A 72 4.21 2.31 16.74
C ALA A 72 4.81 2.18 15.33
N LYS A 73 4.31 2.95 14.34
CA LYS A 73 4.76 2.92 12.94
C LYS A 73 4.69 1.54 12.29
N LYS A 74 3.66 0.76 12.63
CA LYS A 74 3.41 -0.57 12.02
C LYS A 74 2.98 -0.45 10.56
N PHE A 75 2.34 0.66 10.22
CA PHE A 75 2.05 1.13 8.87
C PHE A 75 2.54 2.58 8.78
#